data_AF-A0A7S2EDT3-F1
#
_entry.id   AF-A0A7S2EDT3-F1
#
_cell.length_a   1.000
_cell.length_b   1.000
_cell.length_c   1.000
_cell.angle_alpha   90.00
_cell.angle_beta   90.00
_cell.angle_gamma   90.00
#
_symmetry.space_group_name_H-M   'P 1'
#
loop_
_entity.id
_entity.type
_entity.pdbx_description
1 polymer ?
#
loop_
_entity_poly.entity_id
_entity_poly.type
_entity_poly.pdbx_seq_one_letter_code
_entity_poly.pdbx_strand_id
1 'polypeptide(L)'
;TTSAAERIASLNDDRVRLIQAKDGALSIRKEQSAVVGRLMRDGGEEKHGDALAEAKRLSGEAAEEASALEAKLDEIQGDVEALLASLPNLLDDRVPDGNDDAENEEVERWGDVDALPKELGWTDDFEPRWHDDVASALNGWKAEAAVSMSGARFVALSGPVARLERAVSAYFLDLHT
;
A
#
# COMPACT_ATOMS: atom_id res chain seq x y z
N THR A 1 -14.85 0.08 -10.78
CA THR A 1 -13.65 0.88 -11.10
C THR A 1 -14.01 2.31 -11.46
N THR A 2 -14.95 2.56 -12.39
CA THR A 2 -15.38 3.92 -12.76
C THR A 2 -15.90 4.75 -11.58
N SER A 3 -16.69 4.17 -10.67
CA SER A 3 -17.23 4.90 -9.51
C SER A 3 -16.17 5.37 -8.51
N ALA A 4 -15.08 4.61 -8.35
CA ALA A 4 -13.97 4.99 -7.47
C ALA A 4 -13.16 6.14 -8.07
N ALA A 5 -12.90 6.09 -9.39
CA ALA A 5 -12.22 7.16 -10.11
C ALA A 5 -13.04 8.47 -10.09
N GLU A 6 -14.35 8.40 -10.32
CA GLU A 6 -15.27 9.54 -10.23
C GLU A 6 -15.29 10.14 -8.81
N ARG A 7 -15.28 9.28 -7.78
CA ARG A 7 -15.24 9.71 -6.39
C ARG A 7 -13.93 10.41 -6.04
N ILE A 8 -12.79 9.89 -6.49
CA ILE A 8 -11.47 10.52 -6.32
C ILE A 8 -11.45 11.90 -6.98
N ALA A 9 -11.99 12.02 -8.21
CA ALA A 9 -12.08 13.31 -8.90
C ALA A 9 -12.91 14.33 -8.11
N SER A 10 -14.08 13.93 -7.61
CA SER A 10 -14.93 14.77 -6.76
C SER A 10 -14.23 15.22 -5.47
N LEU A 11 -13.53 14.30 -4.79
CA LEU A 11 -12.79 14.61 -3.56
C LEU A 11 -11.62 15.56 -3.84
N ASN A 12 -10.97 15.44 -5.00
CA ASN A 12 -9.94 16.38 -5.40
C ASN A 12 -10.51 17.80 -5.65
N ASP A 13 -11.70 17.92 -6.25
CA ASP A 13 -12.36 19.21 -6.41
C ASP A 13 -12.76 19.85 -5.06
N ASP A 14 -13.21 19.04 -4.11
CA ASP A 14 -13.46 19.49 -2.73
C ASP A 14 -12.15 19.93 -2.04
N ARG A 15 -11.08 19.15 -2.19
CA ARG A 15 -9.75 19.45 -1.66
C ARG A 15 -9.24 20.81 -2.17
N VAL A 16 -9.33 21.06 -3.47
CA VAL A 16 -8.91 22.36 -4.06
C VAL A 16 -9.71 23.52 -3.46
N ARG A 17 -11.03 23.37 -3.31
CA ARG A 17 -11.89 24.41 -2.71
C ARG A 17 -11.55 24.66 -1.23
N LEU A 18 -11.32 23.61 -0.46
CA LEU A 18 -10.97 23.74 0.96
C LEU A 18 -9.58 24.36 1.17
N ILE A 19 -8.62 24.05 0.30
CA ILE A 19 -7.30 24.71 0.31
C ILE A 19 -7.47 26.21 0.10
N GLN A 20 -8.23 26.63 -0.93
CA GLN A 20 -8.48 28.05 -1.20
C GLN A 20 -9.18 28.76 -0.03
N ALA A 21 -10.18 28.12 0.58
CA ALA A 21 -10.87 28.66 1.75
C ALA A 21 -9.92 28.81 2.95
N LYS A 22 -9.07 27.81 3.19
CA LYS A 22 -8.08 27.82 4.28
C LYS A 22 -7.06 28.94 4.08
N ASP A 23 -6.55 29.10 2.86
CA ASP A 23 -5.62 30.17 2.52
C ASP A 23 -6.26 31.55 2.72
N GLY A 24 -7.54 31.69 2.38
CA GLY A 24 -8.35 32.88 2.68
C GLY A 24 -8.41 33.19 4.18
N ALA A 25 -8.78 32.21 5.00
CA ALA A 25 -8.83 32.35 6.46
C ALA A 25 -7.45 32.70 7.05
N LEU A 26 -6.38 32.06 6.59
CA LEU A 26 -5.01 32.38 6.99
C LEU A 26 -4.59 33.81 6.59
N SER A 27 -5.04 34.30 5.43
CA SER A 27 -4.82 35.68 5.01
C SER A 27 -5.52 36.67 5.94
N ILE A 28 -6.80 36.44 6.24
CA ILE A 28 -7.56 37.27 7.20
C ILE A 28 -6.85 37.29 8.55
N ARG A 29 -6.45 36.12 9.08
CA ARG A 29 -5.72 36.02 10.35
C ARG A 29 -4.45 36.86 10.35
N LYS A 30 -3.67 36.81 9.27
CA LYS A 30 -2.43 37.57 9.11
C LYS A 30 -2.69 39.07 9.08
N GLU A 31 -3.71 39.50 8.34
CA GLU A 31 -4.10 40.91 8.26
C GLU A 31 -4.54 41.45 9.63
N GLN A 32 -5.41 40.71 10.34
CA GLN A 32 -5.90 41.11 11.65
C GLN A 32 -4.79 41.10 12.70
N SER A 33 -3.87 40.12 12.66
CA SER A 33 -2.68 40.11 13.52
C SER A 33 -1.80 41.35 13.29
N ALA A 34 -1.68 41.82 12.05
CA ALA A 34 -0.96 43.05 11.73
C ALA A 34 -1.70 44.31 12.23
N VAL A 35 -3.03 44.32 12.19
CA VAL A 35 -3.86 45.39 12.79
C VAL A 35 -3.62 45.44 14.30
N VAL A 36 -3.74 44.31 15.00
CA VAL A 36 -3.46 44.19 16.44
C VAL A 36 -2.06 44.73 16.76
N GLY A 37 -1.03 44.30 16.04
CA GLY A 37 0.34 44.76 16.25
C GLY A 37 0.57 46.25 15.95
N ARG A 38 -0.24 46.88 15.09
CA ARG A 38 -0.22 48.34 14.88
C ARG A 38 -0.91 49.08 16.03
N LEU A 39 -2.11 48.67 16.41
CA LEU A 39 -2.89 49.30 17.49
C LEU A 39 -2.16 49.20 18.85
N MET A 40 -1.54 48.05 19.13
CA MET A 40 -0.71 47.88 20.33
C MET A 40 0.49 48.85 20.39
N ARG A 41 1.06 49.23 19.24
CA ARG A 41 2.14 50.22 19.17
C ARG A 41 1.62 51.67 19.29
N ASP A 42 0.40 51.94 18.82
CA ASP A 42 -0.25 53.26 18.89
C ASP A 42 -1.09 53.44 20.17
N GLY A 43 -0.54 53.09 21.33
CA GLY A 43 -1.17 53.34 22.63
C GLY A 43 -2.08 52.24 23.15
N GLY A 44 -2.22 51.13 22.43
CA GLY A 44 -2.82 49.90 22.94
C GLY A 44 -4.25 50.06 23.45
N GLU A 45 -4.59 49.33 24.51
CA GLU A 45 -5.95 49.18 25.01
C GLU A 45 -6.54 50.48 25.59
N GLU A 46 -5.69 51.36 26.13
CA GLU A 46 -6.10 52.68 26.65
C GLU A 46 -6.68 53.58 25.56
N LYS A 47 -6.19 53.45 24.32
CA LYS A 47 -6.54 54.33 23.20
C LYS A 47 -7.47 53.67 22.18
N HIS A 48 -7.40 52.36 22.03
CA HIS A 48 -8.03 51.59 20.94
C HIS A 48 -8.78 50.34 21.42
N GLY A 49 -9.24 50.28 22.67
CA GLY A 49 -9.85 49.09 23.28
C GLY A 49 -10.85 48.33 22.38
N ASP A 50 -11.87 49.01 21.85
CA ASP A 50 -12.89 48.39 21.00
C ASP A 50 -12.33 47.83 19.68
N ALA A 51 -11.48 48.60 19.00
CA ALA A 51 -10.86 48.19 17.74
C ALA A 51 -9.87 47.04 17.93
N LEU A 52 -9.17 47.01 19.07
CA LEU A 52 -8.25 45.94 19.45
C LEU A 52 -9.02 44.65 19.76
N ALA A 53 -10.13 44.75 20.49
CA ALA A 53 -11.00 43.61 20.81
C ALA A 53 -11.57 42.99 19.52
N GLU A 54 -12.05 43.83 18.60
CA GLU A 54 -12.59 43.37 17.32
C GLU A 54 -11.52 42.71 16.43
N ALA A 55 -10.34 43.31 16.29
CA ALA A 55 -9.26 42.72 15.50
C ALA A 55 -8.78 41.38 16.09
N LYS A 56 -8.72 41.26 17.43
CA LYS A 56 -8.42 39.99 18.11
C LYS A 56 -9.52 38.95 17.86
N ARG A 57 -10.80 39.34 17.93
CA ARG A 57 -11.94 38.46 17.67
C ARG A 57 -11.88 37.90 16.25
N LEU A 58 -11.77 38.77 15.24
CA LEU A 58 -11.66 38.38 13.83
C LEU A 58 -10.43 37.49 13.56
N SER A 59 -9.29 37.80 14.20
CA SER A 59 -8.10 36.94 14.10
C SER A 59 -8.31 35.57 14.74
N GLY A 60 -9.07 35.48 15.82
CA GLY A 60 -9.42 34.23 16.49
C GLY A 60 -10.35 33.37 15.63
N GLU A 61 -11.43 33.98 15.12
CA GLU A 61 -12.40 33.31 14.23
C GLU A 61 -11.73 32.76 12.97
N ALA A 62 -10.85 33.55 12.34
CA ALA A 62 -10.09 33.10 11.17
C ALA A 62 -9.10 31.96 11.51
N ALA A 63 -8.58 31.90 12.74
CA ALA A 63 -7.73 30.80 13.18
C ALA A 63 -8.53 29.51 13.42
N GLU A 64 -9.72 29.62 14.03
CA GLU A 64 -10.63 28.50 14.24
C GLU A 64 -11.14 27.95 12.91
N GLU A 65 -11.52 28.82 11.97
CA GLU A 65 -11.93 28.43 10.62
C GLU A 65 -10.80 27.69 9.88
N ALA A 66 -9.58 28.23 9.89
CA ALA A 66 -8.44 27.57 9.27
C ALA A 66 -8.16 26.19 9.89
N SER A 67 -8.29 26.05 11.22
CA SER A 67 -8.13 24.77 11.91
C SER A 67 -9.22 23.76 11.54
N ALA A 68 -10.46 24.21 11.39
CA ALA A 68 -11.57 23.35 11.00
C ALA A 68 -11.45 22.89 9.53
N LEU A 69 -10.93 23.76 8.66
CA LEU A 69 -10.64 23.42 7.26
C LEU A 69 -9.47 22.45 7.13
N GLU A 70 -8.45 22.55 7.99
CA GLU A 70 -7.35 21.58 8.04
C GLU A 70 -7.85 20.18 8.38
N ALA A 71 -8.68 20.04 9.42
CA ALA A 71 -9.24 18.74 9.80
C ALA A 71 -10.04 18.08 8.67
N LYS A 72 -10.82 18.88 7.91
CA LYS A 72 -11.55 18.39 6.72
C LYS A 72 -10.61 17.98 5.58
N LEU A 73 -9.50 18.69 5.40
CA LEU A 73 -8.49 18.33 4.41
C LEU A 73 -7.82 17.00 4.77
N ASP A 74 -7.55 16.77 6.05
CA ASP A 74 -6.99 15.49 6.54
C ASP A 74 -7.97 14.33 6.32
N GLU A 75 -9.27 14.53 6.58
CA GLU A 75 -10.31 13.55 6.28
C GLU A 75 -10.36 13.20 4.79
N ILE A 76 -10.38 14.21 3.92
CA ILE A 76 -10.40 14.00 2.46
C ILE A 76 -9.12 13.28 2.00
N GLN A 77 -7.96 13.63 2.56
CA GLN A 77 -6.71 12.97 2.22
C GLN A 77 -6.77 11.48 2.57
N GLY A 78 -7.29 11.12 3.75
CA GLY A 78 -7.50 9.74 4.16
C GLY A 78 -8.46 8.99 3.22
N ASP A 79 -9.57 9.62 2.84
CA ASP A 79 -10.54 9.04 1.89
C ASP A 79 -9.91 8.79 0.50
N VAL A 80 -9.13 9.75 0.00
CA VAL A 80 -8.41 9.62 -1.27
C VAL A 80 -7.39 8.49 -1.22
N GLU A 81 -6.60 8.39 -0.15
CA GLU A 81 -5.61 7.32 0.01
C GLU A 81 -6.27 5.94 0.06
N ALA A 82 -7.38 5.80 0.79
CA ALA A 82 -8.13 4.55 0.85
C ALA A 82 -8.67 4.14 -0.52
N LEU A 83 -9.20 5.09 -1.29
CA LEU A 83 -9.71 4.82 -2.64
C LEU A 83 -8.59 4.48 -3.61
N LEU A 84 -7.46 5.20 -3.59
CA LEU A 84 -6.31 4.91 -4.43
C LEU A 84 -5.72 3.52 -4.15
N ALA A 85 -5.65 3.13 -2.87
CA ALA A 85 -5.20 1.79 -2.48
C ALA A 85 -6.12 0.67 -2.96
N SER A 86 -7.39 0.97 -3.27
CA SER A 86 -8.36 0.00 -3.79
C SER A 86 -8.32 -0.17 -5.31
N LEU A 87 -7.66 0.76 -6.03
CA LEU A 87 -7.60 0.70 -7.48
C LEU A 87 -6.57 -0.35 -7.94
N PRO A 88 -6.95 -1.28 -8.83
CA PRO A 88 -5.98 -2.19 -9.44
C PRO A 88 -5.04 -1.40 -10.35
N ASN A 89 -3.87 -2.00 -10.62
CA ASN A 89 -2.99 -1.46 -11.65
C ASN A 89 -3.67 -1.53 -13.03
N LEU A 90 -3.24 -0.66 -13.95
CA LEU A 90 -3.70 -0.73 -15.33
C LEU A 90 -3.21 -2.04 -15.96
N LEU A 91 -4.11 -2.75 -16.63
CA LEU A 91 -3.77 -3.96 -17.36
C LEU A 91 -3.03 -3.60 -18.66
N ASP A 92 -2.05 -4.42 -19.03
CA ASP A 92 -1.42 -4.37 -20.35
C ASP A 92 -2.42 -4.88 -21.40
N ASP A 93 -2.39 -4.32 -22.61
CA ASP A 93 -3.32 -4.69 -23.71
C ASP A 93 -3.23 -6.18 -24.09
N ARG A 94 -2.17 -6.89 -23.68
CA ARG A 94 -1.98 -8.33 -23.90
C ARG A 94 -2.58 -9.21 -22.82
N VAL A 95 -3.08 -8.64 -21.72
CA VAL A 95 -3.71 -9.42 -20.65
C VAL A 95 -5.06 -9.93 -21.18
N PRO A 96 -5.28 -11.25 -21.25
CA PRO A 96 -6.56 -11.78 -21.70
C PRO A 96 -7.66 -11.47 -20.68
N ASP A 97 -8.88 -11.26 -21.18
CA ASP A 97 -10.05 -11.17 -20.32
C ASP A 97 -10.34 -12.55 -19.70
N GLY A 98 -10.62 -12.58 -18.39
CA GLY A 98 -10.95 -13.81 -17.68
C GLY A 98 -11.42 -13.54 -16.25
N ASN A 99 -12.18 -14.47 -15.67
CA ASN A 99 -12.69 -14.36 -14.30
C ASN A 99 -11.81 -15.06 -13.27
N ASP A 100 -11.13 -16.14 -13.68
CA ASP A 100 -10.27 -16.94 -12.82
C ASP A 100 -9.09 -17.56 -13.60
N ASP A 101 -8.30 -18.37 -12.90
CA ASP A 101 -7.08 -18.97 -13.41
C ASP A 101 -7.33 -20.10 -14.44
N ALA A 102 -8.58 -20.57 -14.59
CA ALA A 102 -8.93 -21.56 -15.61
C ALA A 102 -9.03 -20.94 -17.01
N GLU A 103 -9.14 -19.61 -17.11
CA GLU A 103 -9.16 -18.86 -18.38
C GLU A 103 -7.76 -18.36 -18.80
N ASN A 104 -6.70 -18.75 -18.08
CA ASN A 104 -5.32 -18.40 -18.46
C ASN A 104 -4.95 -19.01 -19.83
N GLU A 105 -4.40 -18.19 -20.71
CA GLU A 105 -3.88 -18.63 -22.02
C GLU A 105 -2.45 -19.17 -21.89
N GLU A 106 -2.20 -20.37 -22.42
CA GLU A 106 -0.85 -20.92 -22.52
C GLU A 106 -0.07 -20.24 -23.65
N VAL A 107 0.95 -19.46 -23.28
CA VAL A 107 1.80 -18.72 -24.25
C VAL A 107 2.92 -19.60 -24.79
N GLU A 108 3.55 -20.41 -23.94
CA GLU A 108 4.65 -21.27 -24.31
C GLU A 108 4.63 -22.55 -23.47
N ARG A 109 4.94 -23.68 -24.10
CA ARG A 109 5.15 -24.96 -23.44
C ARG A 109 6.54 -25.46 -23.77
N TRP A 110 7.30 -25.80 -22.73
CA TRP A 110 8.64 -26.35 -22.87
C TRP A 110 8.72 -27.75 -22.24
N GLY A 111 9.37 -28.66 -22.94
CA GLY A 111 9.40 -30.09 -22.59
C GLY A 111 8.13 -30.84 -23.00
N ASP A 112 8.16 -32.16 -22.80
CA ASP A 112 7.03 -33.05 -23.01
C ASP A 112 6.75 -33.79 -21.70
N VAL A 113 5.73 -33.33 -20.97
CA VAL A 113 5.35 -33.88 -19.66
C VAL A 113 4.88 -35.33 -19.78
N ASP A 114 4.30 -35.71 -20.92
CA ASP A 114 3.82 -37.07 -21.17
C ASP A 114 4.99 -38.01 -21.53
N ALA A 115 6.04 -37.50 -22.17
CA ALA A 115 7.26 -38.26 -22.46
C ALA A 115 8.22 -38.36 -21.27
N LEU A 116 8.20 -37.39 -20.34
CA LEU A 116 9.16 -37.29 -19.24
C LEU A 116 9.24 -38.57 -18.37
N PRO A 117 8.14 -39.22 -17.96
CA PRO A 117 8.20 -40.51 -17.26
C PRO A 117 9.03 -41.55 -18.01
N LYS A 118 8.79 -41.68 -19.32
CA LYS A 118 9.50 -42.64 -20.17
C LYS A 118 10.98 -42.31 -20.31
N GLU A 119 11.33 -41.03 -20.45
CA GLU A 119 12.72 -40.57 -20.52
C GLU A 119 13.47 -40.80 -19.21
N LEU A 120 12.80 -40.66 -18.07
CA LEU A 120 13.34 -40.96 -16.74
C LEU A 120 13.34 -42.46 -16.41
N GLY A 121 12.85 -43.31 -17.32
CA GLY A 121 12.80 -44.76 -17.16
C GLY A 121 11.74 -45.23 -16.15
N TRP A 122 10.69 -44.45 -15.94
CA TRP A 122 9.55 -44.85 -15.13
C TRP A 122 8.81 -45.99 -15.83
N THR A 123 8.46 -47.00 -15.05
CA THR A 123 7.68 -48.15 -15.51
C THR A 123 6.19 -47.87 -15.31
N ASP A 124 5.32 -48.63 -15.98
CA ASP A 124 3.85 -48.45 -15.86
C ASP A 124 3.33 -48.67 -14.41
N ASP A 125 4.12 -49.32 -13.55
CA ASP A 125 3.87 -49.54 -12.12
C ASP A 125 4.50 -48.49 -11.19
N PHE A 126 5.20 -47.49 -11.74
CA PHE A 126 5.78 -46.41 -10.95
C PHE A 126 4.70 -45.40 -10.54
N GLU A 127 4.42 -45.32 -9.24
CA GLU A 127 3.54 -44.31 -8.66
C GLU A 127 4.35 -43.09 -8.18
N PRO A 128 4.17 -41.90 -8.78
CA PRO A 128 4.85 -40.68 -8.33
C PRO A 128 4.47 -40.34 -6.88
N ARG A 129 5.48 -40.00 -6.08
CA ARG A 129 5.27 -39.54 -4.70
C ARG A 129 5.14 -38.03 -4.66
N TRP A 130 4.39 -37.54 -3.68
CA TRP A 130 4.37 -36.11 -3.36
C TRP A 130 5.76 -35.63 -2.92
N HIS A 131 6.05 -34.36 -3.19
CA HIS A 131 7.38 -33.79 -2.97
C HIS A 131 7.84 -33.88 -1.50
N ASP A 132 6.91 -33.76 -0.56
CA ASP A 132 7.14 -33.86 0.88
C ASP A 132 7.38 -35.31 1.33
N ASP A 133 6.71 -36.29 0.74
CA ASP A 133 7.00 -37.71 0.94
C ASP A 133 8.41 -38.07 0.45
N VAL A 134 8.80 -37.57 -0.72
CA VAL A 134 10.16 -37.75 -1.26
C VAL A 134 11.19 -37.13 -0.32
N ALA A 135 10.97 -35.88 0.10
CA ALA A 135 11.88 -35.18 0.99
C ALA A 135 11.96 -35.83 2.39
N SER A 136 10.85 -36.37 2.88
CA SER A 136 10.76 -37.11 4.15
C SER A 136 11.51 -38.45 4.06
N ALA A 137 11.36 -39.19 2.95
CA ALA A 137 12.10 -40.43 2.71
C ALA A 137 13.62 -40.22 2.64
N LEU A 138 14.06 -39.04 2.21
CA LEU A 138 15.47 -38.62 2.23
C LEU A 138 15.95 -38.13 3.62
N ASN A 139 15.10 -38.25 4.65
CA ASN A 139 15.32 -37.68 5.99
C ASN A 139 15.62 -36.17 5.96
N GLY A 140 15.12 -35.49 4.92
CA GLY A 140 15.42 -34.10 4.63
C GLY A 140 14.29 -33.14 4.99
N TRP A 141 13.12 -33.65 5.36
CA TRP A 141 11.92 -32.88 5.71
C TRP A 141 11.51 -33.16 7.15
N LYS A 142 11.66 -32.19 8.05
CA LYS A 142 11.37 -32.33 9.49
C LYS A 142 10.28 -31.37 9.94
N ALA A 143 9.04 -31.67 9.57
CA ALA A 143 7.89 -30.85 9.93
C ALA A 143 7.60 -30.88 11.45
N GLU A 144 7.56 -32.06 12.07
CA GLU A 144 7.25 -32.21 13.51
C GLU A 144 8.24 -31.44 14.41
N ALA A 145 9.53 -31.54 14.10
CA ALA A 145 10.57 -30.79 14.81
C ALA A 145 10.42 -29.27 14.62
N ALA A 146 9.96 -28.82 13.46
CA ALA A 146 9.75 -27.41 13.19
C ALA A 146 8.46 -26.86 13.83
N VAL A 147 7.42 -27.66 13.96
CA VAL A 147 6.17 -27.24 14.62
C VAL A 147 6.41 -26.85 16.07
N SER A 148 7.24 -27.61 16.80
CA SER A 148 7.55 -27.30 18.20
C SER A 148 8.40 -26.04 18.38
N MET A 149 9.13 -25.63 17.34
CA MET A 149 10.02 -24.46 17.37
C MET A 149 9.37 -23.19 16.79
N SER A 150 8.62 -23.33 15.71
CA SER A 150 8.18 -22.21 14.86
C SER A 150 6.67 -22.23 14.55
N GLY A 151 5.96 -23.29 14.92
CA GLY A 151 4.51 -23.43 14.69
C GLY A 151 4.15 -24.11 13.36
N ALA A 152 2.86 -24.12 13.04
CA ALA A 152 2.34 -24.79 11.84
C ALA A 152 2.92 -24.21 10.54
N ARG A 153 3.00 -25.05 9.49
CA ARG A 153 3.54 -24.73 8.15
C ARG A 153 5.06 -24.48 8.08
N PHE A 154 5.79 -24.61 9.18
CA PHE A 154 7.26 -24.63 9.16
C PHE A 154 7.79 -26.04 8.96
N VAL A 155 8.94 -26.13 8.29
CA VAL A 155 9.72 -27.35 8.12
C VAL A 155 11.20 -27.04 8.35
N ALA A 156 11.89 -27.92 9.05
CA ALA A 156 13.35 -27.90 9.09
C ALA A 156 13.90 -28.81 7.99
N LEU A 157 14.66 -28.23 7.07
CA LEU A 157 15.31 -29.00 6.01
C LEU A 157 16.65 -29.56 6.48
N SER A 158 16.99 -30.79 6.09
CA SER A 158 18.29 -31.37 6.43
C SER A 158 18.87 -32.26 5.34
N GLY A 159 20.14 -32.64 5.51
CA GLY A 159 20.82 -33.59 4.62
C GLY A 159 20.87 -33.11 3.16
N PRO A 160 20.65 -34.02 2.19
CA PRO A 160 20.65 -33.70 0.76
C PRO A 160 19.62 -32.65 0.36
N VAL A 161 18.45 -32.62 1.00
CA VAL A 161 17.38 -31.66 0.67
C VAL A 161 17.81 -30.22 1.01
N ALA A 162 18.41 -30.01 2.19
CA ALA A 162 18.97 -28.70 2.56
C ALA A 162 20.16 -28.28 1.67
N ARG A 163 20.89 -29.25 1.09
CA ARG A 163 21.95 -28.94 0.12
C ARG A 163 21.36 -28.48 -1.22
N LEU A 164 20.30 -29.13 -1.68
CA LEU A 164 19.60 -28.76 -2.91
C LEU A 164 19.03 -27.34 -2.81
N GLU A 165 18.38 -27.00 -1.69
CA GLU A 165 17.87 -25.63 -1.45
C GLU A 165 18.98 -24.59 -1.63
N ARG A 166 20.12 -24.74 -0.94
CA ARG A 166 21.24 -23.81 -1.06
C ARG A 166 21.84 -23.77 -2.46
N ALA A 167 21.88 -24.90 -3.16
CA ALA A 167 22.39 -24.96 -4.52
C ALA A 167 21.49 -24.18 -5.50
N VAL A 168 20.17 -24.32 -5.38
CA VAL A 168 19.19 -23.56 -6.17
C VAL A 168 19.28 -22.07 -5.83
N SER A 169 19.36 -21.72 -4.55
CA SER A 169 19.52 -20.34 -4.09
C SER A 169 20.81 -19.71 -4.66
N ALA A 170 21.95 -20.40 -4.57
CA ALA A 170 23.22 -19.92 -5.13
C ALA A 170 23.20 -19.83 -6.65
N TYR A 171 22.63 -20.83 -7.33
CA TYR A 171 22.50 -20.83 -8.79
C TYR A 171 21.73 -19.61 -9.30
N PHE A 172 20.60 -19.27 -8.65
CA PHE A 172 19.83 -18.10 -9.05
C PHE A 172 20.46 -16.76 -8.66
N LEU A 173 21.31 -16.73 -7.63
CA LEU A 173 22.17 -15.57 -7.38
C LEU A 173 23.17 -15.40 -8.53
N ASP A 174 23.95 -16.43 -8.84
CA ASP A 174 24.96 -16.39 -9.91
C ASP A 174 24.36 -16.08 -11.30
N LEU A 175 23.12 -16.49 -11.57
CA LEU A 175 22.44 -16.24 -12.84
C LEU A 175 21.94 -14.80 -12.99
N HIS A 176 21.51 -14.16 -11.89
CA HIS A 176 20.82 -12.86 -11.92
C HIS A 176 21.67 -11.70 -11.39
N THR A 177 22.90 -11.94 -10.91
CA THR A 177 23.87 -10.91 -10.48
C THR A 177 25.13 -10.93 -11.32
#